data_AF-A0A1I8C9X9-F1
#
_entry.id   AF-A0A1I8C9X9-F1
#
_cell.length_a   1.000
_cell.length_b   1.000
_cell.length_c   1.000
_cell.angle_alpha   90.00
_cell.angle_beta   90.00
_cell.angle_gamma   90.00
#
_symmetry.space_group_name_H-M   'P 1'
#
loop_
_entity.id
_entity.type
_entity.pdbx_description
1 polymer ?
#
loop_
_entity_poly.entity_id
_entity_poly.type
_entity_poly.pdbx_seq_one_letter_code
_entity_poly.pdbx_strand_id
1 'polypeptide(L)'
;MQSSSQKENYQNWSYADLKTEKYFLSQCWDDLKENLNHLAFSNYKTYADASRTSHVCLETIVELEQFMKSSSTDLQTINQSIVDFTESNEKINTELETLQNLQSNESVARQLITLPKLMDKCVHSGYYESAYLLTKFALELSRNRLTEKAIVQSVAERLIESRFVLLDELFNKFASPIDLATSIKIISSIRQIPFVTNTQLKTSLLQYRDLYLEKLIANITDDSEFHFKMIDIFRDCMHDTIVLYLAVFPDTNITRKGDLKAWKTWNAGSQSFLLHSWALHNINRIFEHLNGIEKNQKVIDIDGIYNKLVNCSLTFSRIGLDFQNIIAHRFTQIVLNYLANNIDSSTKKLCAVTRLNILPEESVAKMIGSFKERDNALIECPLELCVWDDLCAYGQEVKSHFKLISPEMYKNCENASRFNEIANPESGEGKTSLIN
;
A
#
# COMPACT_ATOMS: atom_id res chain seq x y z
N MET A 1 -14.89 60.58 101.25
CA MET A 1 -15.45 61.67 102.07
C MET A 1 -15.41 61.23 103.52
N GLN A 2 -14.43 61.75 104.30
CA GLN A 2 -14.17 61.61 105.76
C GLN A 2 -12.67 61.39 106.01
N SER A 3 -11.84 62.38 105.70
CA SER A 3 -10.45 62.42 106.19
C SER A 3 -9.83 63.83 106.15
N SER A 4 -10.59 64.86 105.78
CA SER A 4 -10.09 66.24 105.64
C SER A 4 -10.29 67.09 106.90
N SER A 5 -10.92 66.56 107.96
CA SER A 5 -11.42 67.35 109.10
C SER A 5 -10.51 67.39 110.33
N GLN A 6 -9.28 66.84 110.27
CA GLN A 6 -8.40 66.73 111.46
C GLN A 6 -7.11 67.58 111.40
N LYS A 7 -6.93 68.45 110.41
CA LYS A 7 -5.69 69.23 110.27
C LYS A 7 -5.64 70.58 111.01
N GLU A 8 -6.70 70.99 111.71
CA GLU A 8 -6.78 72.35 112.29
C GLU A 8 -6.30 72.50 113.75
N ASN A 9 -5.84 71.46 114.45
CA ASN A 9 -5.59 71.55 115.90
C ASN A 9 -4.13 71.36 116.39
N TYR A 10 -3.12 71.68 115.56
CA TYR A 10 -1.70 71.49 115.95
C TYR A 10 -0.95 72.79 116.31
N GLN A 11 -1.60 73.95 116.39
CA GLN A 11 -0.89 75.22 116.60
C GLN A 11 -0.57 75.60 118.06
N ASN A 12 -1.16 74.94 119.08
CA ASN A 12 -1.04 75.35 120.50
C ASN A 12 -0.67 74.22 121.47
N TRP A 13 0.22 73.30 121.10
CA TRP A 13 0.59 72.17 121.97
C TRP A 13 1.90 72.41 122.72
N SER A 14 1.90 72.15 124.03
CA SER A 14 3.10 72.14 124.88
C SER A 14 4.01 70.97 124.49
N TYR A 15 5.33 71.06 124.75
CA TYR A 15 6.30 69.99 124.47
C TYR A 15 5.90 68.64 125.11
N ALA A 16 5.18 68.67 126.23
CA ALA A 16 4.62 67.48 126.86
C ALA A 16 3.50 66.83 126.02
N ASP A 17 2.61 67.65 125.45
CA ASP A 17 1.45 67.21 124.64
C ASP A 17 1.88 66.61 123.30
N LEU A 18 2.94 67.16 122.68
CA LEU A 18 3.56 66.61 121.48
C LEU A 18 4.25 65.26 121.75
N LYS A 19 4.76 65.03 122.95
CA LYS A 19 5.41 63.77 123.33
C LYS A 19 4.38 62.68 123.61
N THR A 20 3.25 63.04 124.23
CA THR A 20 2.11 62.14 124.40
C THR A 20 1.43 61.80 123.09
N GLU A 21 1.27 62.76 122.17
CA GLU A 21 0.72 62.47 120.85
C GLU A 21 1.70 61.64 120.00
N LYS A 22 3.00 61.91 120.06
CA LYS A 22 4.00 61.07 119.39
C LYS A 22 3.95 59.62 119.91
N TYR A 23 3.75 59.44 121.21
CA TYR A 23 3.57 58.13 121.81
C TYR A 23 2.26 57.48 121.37
N PHE A 24 1.16 58.24 121.32
CA PHE A 24 -0.15 57.79 120.83
C PHE A 24 -0.14 57.42 119.35
N LEU A 25 0.50 58.23 118.50
CA LEU A 25 0.72 57.95 117.08
C LEU A 25 1.62 56.74 116.87
N SER A 26 2.67 56.57 117.69
CA SER A 26 3.53 55.38 117.63
C SER A 26 2.73 54.14 118.00
N GLN A 27 1.92 54.21 119.06
CA GLN A 27 1.10 53.10 119.51
C GLN A 27 -0.01 52.77 118.50
N CYS A 28 -0.66 53.77 117.92
CA CYS A 28 -1.65 53.60 116.87
C CYS A 28 -1.03 53.06 115.57
N TRP A 29 0.23 53.42 115.28
CA TRP A 29 0.99 52.86 114.16
C TRP A 29 1.37 51.39 114.42
N ASP A 30 1.78 51.06 115.65
CA ASP A 30 2.07 49.69 116.05
C ASP A 30 0.79 48.82 116.00
N ASP A 31 -0.34 49.32 116.50
CA ASP A 31 -1.66 48.67 116.41
C ASP A 31 -2.12 48.51 114.95
N LEU A 32 -1.92 49.52 114.10
CA LEU A 32 -2.28 49.44 112.68
C LEU A 32 -1.39 48.45 111.94
N LYS A 33 -0.11 48.38 112.29
CA LYS A 33 0.83 47.40 111.74
C LYS A 33 0.51 45.99 112.20
N GLU A 34 0.14 45.82 113.47
CA GLU A 34 -0.27 44.52 114.00
C GLU A 34 -1.60 44.08 113.36
N ASN A 35 -2.58 44.97 113.22
CA ASN A 35 -3.83 44.71 112.51
C ASN A 35 -3.62 44.39 111.02
N LEU A 36 -2.71 45.10 110.34
CA LEU A 36 -2.40 44.85 108.94
C LEU A 36 -1.66 43.54 108.76
N ASN A 37 -0.74 43.20 109.66
CA ASN A 37 -0.09 41.90 109.71
C ASN A 37 -1.10 40.80 110.01
N HIS A 38 -2.01 40.97 110.98
CA HIS A 38 -3.04 40.01 111.30
C HIS A 38 -4.00 39.80 110.13
N LEU A 39 -4.39 40.86 109.42
CA LEU A 39 -5.24 40.80 108.24
C LEU A 39 -4.53 40.12 107.07
N ALA A 40 -3.25 40.44 106.86
CA ALA A 40 -2.41 39.80 105.86
C ALA A 40 -2.18 38.32 106.16
N PHE A 41 -2.02 37.94 107.44
CA PHE A 41 -1.85 36.55 107.87
C PHE A 41 -3.16 35.76 107.83
N SER A 42 -4.26 36.35 108.33
CA SER A 42 -5.58 35.69 108.38
C SER A 42 -6.13 35.43 106.98
N ASN A 43 -5.84 36.34 106.04
CA ASN A 43 -6.27 36.21 104.65
C ASN A 43 -5.13 35.83 103.70
N TYR A 44 -3.96 35.42 104.21
CA TYR A 44 -2.82 35.03 103.38
C TYR A 44 -3.20 33.94 102.38
N LYS A 45 -3.99 32.96 102.84
CA LYS A 45 -4.49 31.88 102.00
C LYS A 45 -5.37 32.38 100.86
N THR A 46 -6.26 33.34 101.14
CA THR A 46 -7.12 33.96 100.14
C THR A 46 -6.32 34.78 99.12
N TYR A 47 -5.29 35.51 99.56
CA TYR A 47 -4.39 36.24 98.65
C TYR A 47 -3.50 35.30 97.82
N ALA A 48 -3.01 34.21 98.41
CA ALA A 48 -2.24 33.19 97.71
C ALA A 48 -3.10 32.42 96.70
N ASP A 49 -4.33 32.06 97.06
CA ASP A 49 -5.30 31.41 96.18
C ASP A 49 -5.74 32.35 95.05
N ALA A 50 -5.92 33.65 95.33
CA ALA A 50 -6.21 34.68 94.31
C ALA A 50 -5.02 34.89 93.37
N SER A 51 -3.79 34.94 93.88
CA SER A 51 -2.59 35.01 93.06
C SER A 51 -2.41 33.75 92.19
N ARG A 52 -2.71 32.57 92.75
CA ARG A 52 -2.64 31.30 92.02
C ARG A 52 -3.72 31.20 90.94
N THR A 53 -4.95 31.62 91.22
CA THR A 53 -6.00 31.69 90.18
C THR A 53 -5.68 32.74 89.13
N SER A 54 -5.12 33.89 89.49
CA SER A 54 -4.62 34.86 88.50
C SER A 54 -3.52 34.28 87.61
N HIS A 55 -2.57 33.52 88.17
CA HIS A 55 -1.53 32.87 87.37
C HIS A 55 -2.10 31.82 86.41
N VAL A 56 -3.03 30.98 86.88
CA VAL A 56 -3.71 29.99 86.03
C VAL A 56 -4.51 30.69 84.93
N CYS A 57 -5.24 31.77 85.24
CA CYS A 57 -5.93 32.55 84.22
C CYS A 57 -4.96 33.13 83.18
N LEU A 58 -3.83 33.70 83.60
CA LEU A 58 -2.83 34.22 82.67
C LEU A 58 -2.25 33.12 81.79
N GLU A 59 -1.96 31.94 82.35
CA GLU A 59 -1.46 30.79 81.60
C GLU A 59 -2.50 30.30 80.57
N THR A 60 -3.76 30.17 80.95
CA THR A 60 -4.85 29.80 80.02
C THR A 60 -5.08 30.85 78.92
N ILE A 61 -4.88 32.14 79.21
CA ILE A 61 -4.96 33.20 78.20
C ILE A 61 -3.82 33.08 77.19
N VAL A 62 -2.60 32.76 77.64
CA VAL A 62 -1.46 32.51 76.76
C VAL A 62 -1.70 31.27 75.88
N GLU A 63 -2.23 30.19 76.45
CA GLU A 63 -2.62 29.00 75.69
C GLU A 63 -3.71 29.31 74.65
N LEU A 64 -4.73 30.11 75.02
CA LEU A 64 -5.77 30.56 74.10
C LEU A 64 -5.23 31.46 72.99
N GLU A 65 -4.30 32.36 73.29
CA GLU A 65 -3.63 33.18 72.28
C GLU A 65 -2.84 32.31 71.30
N GLN A 66 -2.12 31.32 71.81
CA GLN A 66 -1.35 30.39 70.97
C GLN A 66 -2.28 29.52 70.11
N PHE A 67 -3.38 29.03 70.67
CA PHE A 67 -4.41 28.29 69.94
C PHE A 67 -5.05 29.15 68.85
N MET A 68 -5.48 30.38 69.16
CA MET A 68 -6.03 31.30 68.17
C MET A 68 -5.03 31.61 67.05
N LYS A 69 -3.75 31.75 67.38
CA LYS A 69 -2.71 31.98 66.38
C LYS A 69 -2.54 30.77 65.45
N SER A 70 -2.53 29.55 65.99
CA SER A 70 -2.49 28.32 65.19
C SER A 70 -3.76 28.10 64.36
N SER A 71 -4.94 28.34 64.94
CA SER A 71 -6.21 28.24 64.21
C SER A 71 -6.32 29.30 63.11
N SER A 72 -5.76 30.49 63.32
CA SER A 72 -5.70 31.53 62.29
C SER A 72 -4.79 31.13 61.14
N THR A 73 -3.63 30.51 61.41
CA THR A 73 -2.78 29.98 60.34
C THR A 73 -3.44 28.81 59.61
N ASP A 74 -4.11 27.91 60.34
CA ASP A 74 -4.80 26.76 59.74
C ASP A 74 -5.96 27.24 58.85
N LEU A 75 -6.76 28.21 59.30
CA LEU A 75 -7.81 28.84 58.49
C LEU A 75 -7.26 29.52 57.23
N GLN A 76 -6.08 30.15 57.31
CA GLN A 76 -5.42 30.70 56.13
C GLN A 76 -4.99 29.61 55.15
N THR A 77 -4.45 28.48 55.63
CA THR A 77 -4.11 27.35 54.76
C THR A 77 -5.34 26.71 54.12
N ILE A 78 -6.44 26.58 54.86
CA ILE A 78 -7.72 26.08 54.32
C ILE A 78 -8.24 27.02 53.24
N ASN A 79 -8.25 28.33 53.50
CA ASN A 79 -8.66 29.31 52.50
C ASN A 79 -7.79 29.24 51.25
N GLN A 80 -6.48 29.13 51.39
CA GLN A 80 -5.58 28.97 50.25
C GLN A 80 -5.89 27.68 49.47
N SER A 81 -6.08 26.56 50.16
CA SER A 81 -6.43 25.30 49.50
C SER A 81 -7.80 25.32 48.81
N ILE A 82 -8.78 26.09 49.33
CA ILE A 82 -10.07 26.31 48.67
C ILE A 82 -9.87 27.13 47.40
N VAL A 83 -9.06 28.18 47.44
CA VAL A 83 -8.74 28.98 46.24
C VAL A 83 -8.06 28.12 45.18
N ASP A 84 -7.02 27.37 45.56
CA ASP A 84 -6.29 26.48 44.64
C ASP A 84 -7.22 25.38 44.08
N PHE A 85 -8.14 24.86 44.90
CA PHE A 85 -9.16 23.90 44.47
C PHE A 85 -10.14 24.53 43.49
N THR A 86 -10.63 25.74 43.75
CA THR A 86 -11.53 26.44 42.82
C THR A 86 -10.87 26.73 41.49
N GLU A 87 -9.60 27.17 41.47
CA GLU A 87 -8.86 27.41 40.23
C GLU A 87 -8.63 26.10 39.45
N SER A 88 -8.31 25.02 40.16
CA SER A 88 -8.17 23.70 39.54
C SER A 88 -9.50 23.18 38.97
N ASN A 89 -10.59 23.41 39.69
CA ASN A 89 -11.92 22.98 39.27
C ASN A 89 -12.43 23.79 38.07
N GLU A 90 -12.12 25.09 37.99
CA GLU A 90 -12.39 25.88 36.79
C GLU A 90 -11.64 25.35 35.57
N LYS A 91 -10.35 25.01 35.70
CA LYS A 91 -9.58 24.37 34.62
C LYS A 91 -10.23 23.07 34.16
N ILE A 92 -10.59 22.19 35.10
CA ILE A 92 -11.27 20.92 34.79
C ILE A 92 -12.63 21.16 34.12
N ASN A 93 -13.42 22.12 34.59
CA ASN A 93 -14.71 22.44 33.98
C ASN A 93 -14.55 22.97 32.55
N THR A 94 -13.58 23.85 32.30
CA THR A 94 -13.30 24.31 30.92
C THR A 94 -12.85 23.16 30.02
N GLU A 95 -12.00 22.25 30.51
CA GLU A 95 -11.64 21.03 29.77
C GLU A 95 -12.87 20.15 29.50
N LEU A 96 -13.73 19.91 30.49
CA LEU A 96 -14.96 19.14 30.33
C LEU A 96 -15.92 19.79 29.33
N GLU A 97 -16.09 21.11 29.36
CA GLU A 97 -16.90 21.84 28.37
C GLU A 97 -16.32 21.68 26.98
N THR A 98 -15.00 21.78 26.80
CA THR A 98 -14.37 21.53 25.49
C THR A 98 -14.59 20.09 25.02
N LEU A 99 -14.49 19.10 25.91
CA LEU A 99 -14.74 17.69 25.60
C LEU A 99 -16.20 17.42 25.25
N GLN A 100 -17.15 18.01 25.97
CA GLN A 100 -18.58 17.93 25.66
C GLN A 100 -18.89 18.58 24.29
N ASN A 101 -18.28 19.72 24.01
CA ASN A 101 -18.37 20.37 22.70
C ASN A 101 -17.79 19.49 21.60
N LEU A 102 -16.67 18.80 21.81
CA LEU A 102 -16.11 17.82 20.86
C LEU A 102 -17.03 16.60 20.69
N GLN A 103 -17.68 16.13 21.75
CA GLN A 103 -18.59 14.99 21.71
C GLN A 103 -19.90 15.31 20.97
N SER A 104 -20.32 16.57 20.93
CA SER A 104 -21.52 16.98 20.18
C SER A 104 -21.41 16.57 18.69
N ASN A 105 -22.51 16.03 18.14
CA ASN A 105 -22.54 15.48 16.77
C ASN A 105 -22.29 16.54 15.68
N GLU A 106 -22.52 17.82 15.99
CA GLU A 106 -22.33 18.94 15.06
C GLU A 106 -20.93 19.56 15.13
N SER A 107 -20.04 19.09 16.03
CA SER A 107 -18.72 19.67 16.13
C SER A 107 -17.90 19.39 14.86
N VAL A 108 -17.34 20.46 14.28
CA VAL A 108 -16.48 20.38 13.10
C VAL A 108 -15.28 19.45 13.35
N ALA A 109 -14.79 19.41 14.59
CA ALA A 109 -13.70 18.52 15.00
C ALA A 109 -14.09 17.03 14.92
N ARG A 110 -15.29 16.65 15.37
CA ARG A 110 -15.76 15.26 15.27
C ARG A 110 -16.01 14.85 13.82
N GLN A 111 -16.55 15.76 13.00
CA GLN A 111 -16.70 15.53 11.56
C GLN A 111 -15.34 15.27 10.91
N LEU A 112 -14.33 16.09 11.22
CA LEU A 112 -12.96 15.94 10.73
C LEU A 112 -12.37 14.57 11.08
N ILE A 113 -12.46 14.14 12.34
CA ILE A 113 -11.95 12.83 12.81
C ILE A 113 -12.74 11.66 12.19
N THR A 114 -13.97 11.89 11.73
CA THR A 114 -14.81 10.87 11.07
C THR A 114 -14.45 10.71 9.59
N LEU A 115 -13.81 11.69 8.95
CA LEU A 115 -13.51 11.65 7.51
C LEU A 115 -12.69 10.43 7.07
N PRO A 116 -11.65 9.96 7.78
CA PRO A 116 -10.93 8.74 7.38
C PRO A 116 -11.84 7.51 7.33
N LYS A 117 -12.75 7.35 8.31
CA LYS A 117 -13.73 6.24 8.31
C LYS A 117 -14.72 6.37 7.15
N LEU A 118 -15.09 7.60 6.80
CA LEU A 118 -15.95 7.86 5.65
C LEU A 118 -15.23 7.55 4.34
N MET A 119 -13.96 7.93 4.22
CA MET A 119 -13.09 7.60 3.08
C MET A 119 -13.04 6.10 2.88
N ASP A 120 -12.77 5.33 3.93
CA ASP A 120 -12.74 3.87 3.86
C ASP A 120 -14.09 3.32 3.36
N LYS A 121 -15.23 3.81 3.87
CA LYS A 121 -16.55 3.40 3.38
C LYS A 121 -16.78 3.77 1.91
N CYS A 122 -16.38 4.97 1.49
CA CYS A 122 -16.53 5.43 0.11
C CYS A 122 -15.73 4.56 -0.86
N VAL A 123 -14.50 4.19 -0.50
CA VAL A 123 -13.63 3.29 -1.27
C VAL A 123 -14.32 1.94 -1.43
N HIS A 124 -14.62 1.24 -0.31
CA HIS A 124 -15.24 -0.10 -0.35
C HIS A 124 -16.64 -0.15 -1.00
N SER A 125 -17.39 0.95 -0.99
CA SER A 125 -18.73 1.02 -1.60
C SER A 125 -18.70 1.44 -3.08
N GLY A 126 -17.53 1.73 -3.64
CA GLY A 126 -17.38 2.16 -5.04
C GLY A 126 -17.74 3.63 -5.32
N TYR A 127 -17.87 4.46 -4.29
CA TYR A 127 -18.09 5.91 -4.42
C TYR A 127 -16.76 6.65 -4.65
N TYR A 128 -16.09 6.36 -5.75
CA TYR A 128 -14.75 6.87 -6.06
C TYR A 128 -14.71 8.39 -6.19
N GLU A 129 -15.80 9.01 -6.65
CA GLU A 129 -15.89 10.46 -6.79
C GLU A 129 -15.76 11.18 -5.44
N SER A 130 -16.56 10.73 -4.46
CA SER A 130 -16.48 11.22 -3.09
C SER A 130 -15.10 10.95 -2.46
N ALA A 131 -14.50 9.79 -2.75
CA ALA A 131 -13.20 9.41 -2.20
C ALA A 131 -12.05 10.33 -2.67
N TYR A 132 -11.97 10.65 -3.97
CA TYR A 132 -10.92 11.58 -4.42
C TYR A 132 -11.21 13.03 -3.98
N LEU A 133 -12.49 13.43 -3.83
CA LEU A 133 -12.83 14.75 -3.28
C LEU A 133 -12.31 14.89 -1.84
N LEU A 134 -12.45 13.84 -1.01
CA LEU A 134 -11.84 13.79 0.32
C LEU A 134 -10.32 13.87 0.27
N THR A 135 -9.68 13.24 -0.73
CA THR A 135 -8.23 13.34 -0.94
C THR A 135 -7.80 14.76 -1.31
N LYS A 136 -8.56 15.46 -2.17
CA LYS A 136 -8.31 16.87 -2.53
C LYS A 136 -8.48 17.78 -1.31
N PHE A 137 -9.53 17.57 -0.53
CA PHE A 137 -9.77 18.29 0.71
C PHE A 137 -8.62 18.10 1.70
N ALA A 138 -8.11 16.87 1.86
CA ALA A 138 -6.94 16.60 2.71
C ALA A 138 -5.68 17.36 2.24
N LEU A 139 -5.50 17.54 0.93
CA LEU A 139 -4.40 18.36 0.41
C LEU A 139 -4.59 19.85 0.68
N GLU A 140 -5.80 20.36 0.55
CA GLU A 140 -6.10 21.74 0.92
C GLU A 140 -5.88 21.97 2.43
N LEU A 141 -6.29 21.03 3.27
CA LEU A 141 -6.00 21.04 4.70
C LEU A 141 -4.50 21.05 4.98
N SER A 142 -3.72 20.24 4.27
CA SER A 142 -2.26 20.17 4.46
C SER A 142 -1.53 21.47 4.09
N ARG A 143 -2.11 22.28 3.20
CA ARG A 143 -1.56 23.56 2.74
C ARG A 143 -1.93 24.72 3.65
N ASN A 144 -3.02 24.59 4.40
CA ASN A 144 -3.49 25.63 5.32
C ASN A 144 -2.71 25.60 6.63
N ARG A 145 -2.58 26.75 7.31
CA ARG A 145 -1.93 26.88 8.63
C ARG A 145 -2.62 26.07 9.76
N LEU A 146 -3.70 25.37 9.46
CA LEU A 146 -4.44 24.52 10.39
C LEU A 146 -3.68 23.23 10.74
N THR A 147 -2.62 22.89 10.01
CA THR A 147 -1.70 21.78 10.32
C THR A 147 -0.84 22.00 11.57
N GLU A 148 -0.81 23.21 12.14
CA GLU A 148 -0.18 23.45 13.46
C GLU A 148 -0.80 22.57 14.56
N LYS A 149 -2.02 22.07 14.36
CA LYS A 149 -2.66 21.10 15.26
C LYS A 149 -2.38 19.68 14.80
N ALA A 150 -1.69 18.90 15.64
CA ALA A 150 -1.32 17.51 15.36
C ALA A 150 -2.49 16.60 14.91
N ILE A 151 -3.70 16.82 15.46
CA ILE A 151 -4.89 16.05 15.08
C ILE A 151 -5.27 16.29 13.62
N VAL A 152 -5.27 17.54 13.17
CA VAL A 152 -5.62 17.91 11.79
C VAL A 152 -4.60 17.35 10.81
N GLN A 153 -3.31 17.42 11.18
CA GLN A 153 -2.24 16.82 10.41
C GLN A 153 -2.42 15.30 10.27
N SER A 154 -2.67 14.59 11.38
CA SER A 154 -2.86 13.13 11.35
C SER A 154 -4.05 12.70 10.48
N VAL A 155 -5.16 13.45 10.50
CA VAL A 155 -6.32 13.19 9.65
C VAL A 155 -6.00 13.44 8.18
N ALA A 156 -5.31 14.54 7.86
CA ALA A 156 -4.92 14.85 6.50
C ALA A 156 -3.96 13.79 5.93
N GLU A 157 -2.95 13.39 6.70
CA GLU A 157 -2.02 12.31 6.34
C GLU A 157 -2.76 11.00 6.08
N ARG A 158 -3.65 10.59 6.99
CA ARG A 158 -4.44 9.36 6.83
C ARG A 158 -5.32 9.37 5.57
N LEU A 159 -5.97 10.49 5.26
CA LEU A 159 -6.76 10.64 4.04
C LEU A 159 -5.89 10.59 2.78
N ILE A 160 -4.70 11.20 2.83
CA ILE A 160 -3.72 11.15 1.74
C ILE A 160 -3.20 9.72 1.55
N GLU A 161 -2.96 8.96 2.61
CA GLU A 161 -2.57 7.55 2.55
C GLU A 161 -3.67 6.66 1.96
N SER A 162 -4.94 6.88 2.34
CA SER A 162 -6.07 6.13 1.81
C SER A 162 -6.21 6.25 0.28
N ARG A 163 -5.56 7.25 -0.35
CA ARG A 163 -5.47 7.33 -1.81
C ARG A 163 -4.83 6.10 -2.44
N PHE A 164 -3.88 5.45 -1.77
CA PHE A 164 -3.19 4.29 -2.31
C PHE A 164 -4.14 3.09 -2.42
N VAL A 165 -4.99 2.92 -1.41
CA VAL A 165 -6.06 1.90 -1.41
C VAL A 165 -7.07 2.18 -2.52
N LEU A 166 -7.47 3.45 -2.68
CA LEU A 166 -8.36 3.87 -3.76
C LEU A 166 -7.76 3.57 -5.15
N LEU A 167 -6.48 3.88 -5.35
CA LEU A 167 -5.79 3.61 -6.61
C LEU A 167 -5.69 2.10 -6.87
N ASP A 168 -5.35 1.30 -5.85
CA ASP A 168 -5.28 -0.15 -5.95
C ASP A 168 -6.63 -0.76 -6.35
N GLU A 169 -7.74 -0.31 -5.73
CA GLU A 169 -9.08 -0.79 -6.08
C GLU A 169 -9.46 -0.42 -7.53
N LEU A 170 -9.17 0.80 -7.96
CA LEU A 170 -9.45 1.27 -9.32
C LEU A 170 -8.60 0.53 -10.36
N PHE A 171 -7.32 0.30 -10.08
CA PHE A 171 -6.45 -0.45 -10.98
C PHE A 171 -6.81 -1.94 -11.03
N ASN A 172 -7.19 -2.54 -9.90
CA ASN A 172 -7.65 -3.92 -9.83
C ASN A 172 -8.84 -4.23 -10.77
N LYS A 173 -9.66 -3.23 -11.12
CA LYS A 173 -10.71 -3.42 -12.13
C LYS A 173 -10.15 -3.77 -13.52
N PHE A 174 -8.94 -3.31 -13.86
CA PHE A 174 -8.27 -3.69 -15.12
C PHE A 174 -7.76 -5.14 -15.12
N ALA A 175 -7.54 -5.74 -13.94
CA ALA A 175 -7.17 -7.15 -13.80
C ALA A 175 -8.37 -8.12 -13.97
N SER A 176 -9.46 -7.65 -14.56
CA SER A 176 -10.72 -8.36 -14.78
C SER A 176 -11.32 -7.95 -16.15
N PRO A 177 -12.33 -8.66 -16.69
CA PRO A 177 -12.99 -8.24 -17.92
C PRO A 177 -13.68 -6.89 -17.70
N ILE A 178 -13.34 -5.91 -18.54
CA ILE A 178 -13.82 -4.53 -18.43
C ILE A 178 -14.23 -4.01 -19.81
N ASP A 179 -15.35 -3.29 -19.88
CA ASP A 179 -15.82 -2.64 -21.09
C ASP A 179 -15.17 -1.26 -21.30
N LEU A 180 -15.19 -0.79 -22.54
CA LEU A 180 -14.55 0.46 -22.93
C LEU A 180 -15.15 1.69 -22.23
N ALA A 181 -16.46 1.71 -21.97
CA ALA A 181 -17.10 2.85 -21.33
C ALA A 181 -16.69 2.95 -19.85
N THR A 182 -16.63 1.82 -19.14
CA THR A 182 -16.17 1.78 -17.75
C THR A 182 -14.68 2.09 -17.63
N SER A 183 -13.83 1.63 -18.55
CA SER A 183 -12.39 1.94 -18.51
C SER A 183 -12.11 3.44 -18.66
N ILE A 184 -12.83 4.14 -19.54
CA ILE A 184 -12.74 5.60 -19.69
C ILE A 184 -13.18 6.31 -18.40
N LYS A 185 -14.28 5.86 -17.77
CA LYS A 185 -14.75 6.42 -16.50
C LYS A 185 -13.72 6.24 -15.39
N ILE A 186 -13.21 5.02 -15.20
CA ILE A 186 -12.20 4.71 -14.18
C ILE A 186 -10.95 5.56 -14.38
N ILE A 187 -10.45 5.68 -15.62
CA ILE A 187 -9.26 6.48 -15.88
C ILE A 187 -9.53 7.97 -15.66
N SER A 188 -10.71 8.46 -16.00
CA SER A 188 -11.11 9.82 -15.68
C SER A 188 -11.09 10.06 -14.16
N SER A 189 -11.60 9.12 -13.37
CA SER A 189 -11.52 9.17 -11.90
C SER A 189 -10.07 9.12 -11.40
N ILE A 190 -9.21 8.25 -11.94
CA ILE A 190 -7.80 8.17 -11.55
C ILE A 190 -7.06 9.47 -11.86
N ARG A 191 -7.35 10.12 -12.99
CA ARG A 191 -6.76 11.42 -13.35
C ARG A 191 -7.13 12.55 -12.39
N GLN A 192 -8.22 12.40 -11.64
CA GLN A 192 -8.63 13.37 -10.63
C GLN A 192 -7.92 13.15 -9.29
N ILE A 193 -7.29 11.99 -9.08
CA ILE A 193 -6.50 11.67 -7.90
C ILE A 193 -5.13 12.36 -8.01
N PRO A 194 -4.70 13.11 -6.99
CA PRO A 194 -3.44 13.83 -7.01
C PRO A 194 -2.21 12.89 -6.97
N PHE A 195 -1.07 13.38 -7.46
CA PHE A 195 0.23 12.69 -7.51
C PHE A 195 0.32 11.45 -8.39
N VAL A 196 -0.63 11.26 -9.31
CA VAL A 196 -0.54 10.24 -10.36
C VAL A 196 0.01 10.88 -11.62
N THR A 197 1.23 10.53 -12.01
CA THR A 197 1.79 10.99 -13.29
C THR A 197 1.16 10.22 -14.45
N ASN A 198 1.12 10.83 -15.64
CA ASN A 198 0.59 10.16 -16.84
C ASN A 198 1.38 8.87 -17.18
N THR A 199 2.69 8.87 -16.94
CA THR A 199 3.56 7.69 -17.15
C THR A 199 3.21 6.57 -16.17
N GLN A 200 3.03 6.88 -14.89
CA GLN A 200 2.61 5.88 -13.89
C GLN A 200 1.23 5.30 -14.23
N LEU A 201 0.28 6.15 -14.65
CA LEU A 201 -1.05 5.73 -15.05
C LEU A 201 -1.01 4.74 -16.23
N LYS A 202 -0.27 5.08 -17.28
CA LYS A 202 -0.09 4.22 -18.47
C LYS A 202 0.57 2.89 -18.10
N THR A 203 1.65 2.94 -17.32
CA THR A 203 2.41 1.75 -16.91
C THR A 203 1.56 0.84 -16.02
N SER A 204 0.87 1.41 -15.03
CA SER A 204 0.01 0.64 -14.12
C SER A 204 -1.13 -0.01 -14.88
N LEU A 205 -1.79 0.70 -15.80
CA LEU A 205 -2.84 0.10 -16.62
C LEU A 205 -2.33 -1.14 -17.38
N LEU A 206 -1.18 -1.04 -18.05
CA LEU A 206 -0.60 -2.17 -18.79
C LEU A 206 -0.20 -3.33 -17.85
N GLN A 207 0.38 -3.05 -16.69
CA GLN A 207 0.71 -4.07 -15.68
C GLN A 207 -0.53 -4.85 -15.20
N TYR A 208 -1.64 -4.16 -14.91
CA TYR A 208 -2.87 -4.84 -14.49
C TYR A 208 -3.52 -5.64 -15.62
N ARG A 209 -3.35 -5.22 -16.88
CA ARG A 209 -3.74 -6.01 -18.05
C ARG A 209 -2.84 -7.24 -18.26
N ASP A 210 -1.56 -7.15 -17.93
CA ASP A 210 -0.67 -8.31 -17.89
C ASP A 210 -1.12 -9.33 -16.84
N LEU A 211 -1.44 -8.86 -15.63
CA LEU A 211 -1.99 -9.72 -14.57
C LEU A 211 -3.30 -10.39 -15.00
N TYR A 212 -4.14 -9.70 -15.77
CA TYR A 212 -5.36 -10.30 -16.33
C TYR A 212 -5.03 -11.43 -17.30
N LEU A 213 -4.12 -11.19 -18.25
CA LEU A 213 -3.68 -12.20 -19.22
C LEU A 213 -3.06 -13.42 -18.52
N GLU A 214 -2.21 -13.21 -17.51
CA GLU A 214 -1.63 -14.29 -16.72
C GLU A 214 -2.69 -15.13 -16.01
N LYS A 215 -3.68 -14.49 -15.38
CA LYS A 215 -4.81 -15.21 -14.76
C LYS A 215 -5.55 -16.07 -15.77
N LEU A 216 -5.80 -15.57 -16.98
CA LEU A 216 -6.48 -16.33 -18.03
C LEU A 216 -5.66 -17.53 -18.51
N ILE A 217 -4.35 -17.36 -18.70
CA ILE A 217 -3.44 -18.44 -19.12
C ILE A 217 -3.31 -19.48 -18.00
N ALA A 218 -3.16 -19.05 -16.74
CA ALA A 218 -3.08 -19.96 -15.59
C ALA A 218 -4.29 -20.90 -15.52
N ASN A 219 -5.49 -20.40 -15.80
CA ASN A 219 -6.74 -21.18 -15.76
C ASN A 219 -6.83 -22.30 -16.81
N ILE A 220 -6.02 -22.27 -17.88
CA ILE A 220 -6.07 -23.27 -18.96
C ILE A 220 -4.86 -24.21 -18.97
N THR A 221 -3.95 -24.10 -18.01
CA THR A 221 -2.63 -24.78 -18.04
C THR A 221 -2.74 -26.32 -18.11
N ASP A 222 -3.81 -26.90 -17.54
CA ASP A 222 -4.03 -28.35 -17.52
C ASP A 222 -4.79 -28.89 -18.74
N ASP A 223 -5.11 -28.04 -19.72
CA ASP A 223 -5.93 -28.41 -20.89
C ASP A 223 -5.12 -29.16 -21.97
N SER A 224 -5.72 -30.17 -22.60
CA SER A 224 -5.11 -30.89 -23.72
C SER A 224 -4.89 -29.99 -24.95
N GLU A 225 -5.69 -28.93 -25.11
CA GLU A 225 -5.59 -27.94 -26.20
C GLU A 225 -4.98 -26.61 -25.71
N PHE A 226 -4.19 -26.64 -24.63
CA PHE A 226 -3.59 -25.46 -24.00
C PHE A 226 -3.03 -24.45 -25.01
N HIS A 227 -2.15 -24.87 -25.93
CA HIS A 227 -1.50 -23.96 -26.88
C HIS A 227 -2.50 -23.26 -27.81
N PHE A 228 -3.54 -23.97 -28.28
CA PHE A 228 -4.56 -23.39 -29.14
C PHE A 228 -5.41 -22.37 -28.38
N LYS A 229 -5.81 -22.68 -27.15
CA LYS A 229 -6.60 -21.77 -26.31
C LYS A 229 -5.79 -20.56 -25.84
N MET A 230 -4.52 -20.76 -25.52
CA MET A 230 -3.59 -19.69 -25.14
C MET A 230 -3.46 -18.65 -26.26
N ILE A 231 -3.34 -19.07 -27.52
CA ILE A 231 -3.25 -18.15 -28.67
C ILE A 231 -4.54 -17.33 -28.83
N ASP A 232 -5.72 -17.94 -28.64
CA ASP A 232 -6.99 -17.22 -28.69
C ASP A 232 -7.11 -16.21 -27.54
N ILE A 233 -6.80 -16.62 -26.30
CA ILE A 233 -6.81 -15.75 -25.12
C ILE A 233 -5.86 -14.57 -25.32
N PHE A 234 -4.65 -14.83 -25.81
CA PHE A 234 -3.70 -13.78 -26.13
C PHE A 234 -4.27 -12.82 -27.17
N ARG A 235 -4.80 -13.33 -28.28
CA ARG A 235 -5.37 -12.50 -29.36
C ARG A 235 -6.44 -11.56 -28.80
N ASP A 236 -7.39 -12.10 -28.05
CA ASP A 236 -8.54 -11.33 -27.55
C ASP A 236 -8.06 -10.32 -26.49
N CYS A 237 -7.22 -10.74 -25.54
CA CYS A 237 -6.71 -9.86 -24.48
C CYS A 237 -5.81 -8.74 -25.02
N MET A 238 -4.94 -9.04 -25.98
CA MET A 238 -4.08 -8.06 -26.64
C MET A 238 -4.91 -7.04 -27.42
N HIS A 239 -5.87 -7.52 -28.22
CA HIS A 239 -6.76 -6.64 -28.98
C HIS A 239 -7.52 -5.70 -28.05
N ASP A 240 -8.16 -6.24 -27.01
CA ASP A 240 -8.92 -5.45 -26.04
C ASP A 240 -8.04 -4.43 -25.32
N THR A 241 -6.82 -4.83 -24.93
CA THR A 241 -5.88 -3.94 -24.23
C THR A 241 -5.37 -2.82 -25.14
N ILE A 242 -5.04 -3.12 -26.41
CA ILE A 242 -4.60 -2.11 -27.38
C ILE A 242 -5.74 -1.12 -27.65
N VAL A 243 -6.95 -1.60 -27.92
CA VAL A 243 -8.13 -0.74 -28.18
C VAL A 243 -8.43 0.14 -26.96
N LEU A 244 -8.43 -0.45 -25.76
CA LEU A 244 -8.63 0.27 -24.51
C LEU A 244 -7.55 1.34 -24.29
N TYR A 245 -6.28 0.98 -24.46
CA TYR A 245 -5.17 1.91 -24.27
C TYR A 245 -5.26 3.10 -25.22
N LEU A 246 -5.51 2.87 -26.51
CA LEU A 246 -5.62 3.91 -27.52
C LEU A 246 -6.83 4.82 -27.28
N ALA A 247 -7.94 4.28 -26.79
CA ALA A 247 -9.13 5.07 -26.46
C ALA A 247 -8.93 5.95 -25.22
N VAL A 248 -8.24 5.42 -24.20
CA VAL A 248 -8.00 6.12 -22.93
C VAL A 248 -6.88 7.16 -23.05
N PHE A 249 -5.86 6.88 -23.87
CA PHE A 249 -4.69 7.74 -24.07
C PHE A 249 -4.53 8.15 -25.53
N PRO A 250 -5.45 8.97 -26.09
CA PRO A 250 -5.35 9.42 -27.46
C PRO A 250 -4.12 10.31 -27.65
N ASP A 251 -3.38 10.08 -28.74
CA ASP A 251 -2.25 10.92 -29.12
C ASP A 251 -2.73 12.32 -29.51
N THR A 252 -2.28 13.33 -28.77
CA THR A 252 -2.58 14.75 -29.03
C THR A 252 -2.10 15.24 -30.41
N ASN A 253 -1.18 14.49 -31.05
CA ASN A 253 -0.64 14.83 -32.37
C ASN A 253 -1.55 14.41 -33.53
N ILE A 254 -2.52 13.51 -33.32
CA ILE A 254 -3.44 13.00 -34.35
C ILE A 254 -4.64 13.94 -34.55
N THR A 255 -4.99 14.74 -33.52
CA THR A 255 -6.17 15.64 -33.56
C THR A 255 -6.04 16.81 -34.55
N ARG A 256 -4.90 16.98 -35.24
CA ARG A 256 -4.72 18.04 -36.26
C ARG A 256 -5.18 17.67 -37.67
N LYS A 257 -5.53 16.41 -37.94
CA LYS A 257 -6.19 16.01 -39.20
C LYS A 257 -7.41 15.16 -38.85
N GLY A 258 -8.56 15.48 -39.42
CA GLY A 258 -9.89 14.95 -39.07
C GLY A 258 -10.12 13.45 -39.34
N ASP A 259 -9.18 12.58 -38.99
CA ASP A 259 -9.34 11.14 -39.07
C ASP A 259 -10.15 10.63 -37.88
N LEU A 260 -11.42 10.33 -38.15
CA LEU A 260 -12.46 9.85 -37.23
C LEU A 260 -12.18 8.46 -36.60
N LYS A 261 -10.96 7.92 -36.68
CA LYS A 261 -10.59 6.55 -36.29
C LYS A 261 -9.22 6.45 -35.58
N ALA A 262 -8.85 7.45 -34.79
CA ALA A 262 -7.56 7.49 -34.07
C ALA A 262 -7.25 6.26 -33.19
N TRP A 263 -8.27 5.53 -32.71
CA TRP A 263 -8.13 4.32 -31.89
C TRP A 263 -8.04 3.00 -32.67
N LYS A 264 -8.12 3.04 -34.01
CA LYS A 264 -8.01 1.85 -34.88
C LYS A 264 -6.62 1.61 -35.44
N THR A 265 -5.76 2.63 -35.42
CA THR A 265 -4.42 2.56 -36.02
C THR A 265 -3.37 2.93 -34.98
N TRP A 266 -2.47 1.98 -34.71
CA TRP A 266 -1.32 2.14 -33.86
C TRP A 266 -0.18 2.77 -34.67
N ASN A 267 0.23 3.97 -34.26
CA ASN A 267 1.36 4.71 -34.82
C ASN A 267 2.63 4.57 -33.94
N ALA A 268 3.81 4.62 -34.57
CA ALA A 268 5.11 4.55 -33.90
C ALA A 268 5.56 5.88 -33.26
N GLY A 269 4.65 6.59 -32.58
CA GLY A 269 4.96 7.82 -31.85
C GLY A 269 5.60 7.56 -30.49
N SER A 270 6.24 8.57 -29.89
CA SER A 270 6.88 8.47 -28.56
C SER A 270 5.89 8.09 -27.44
N GLN A 271 4.62 8.48 -27.56
CA GLN A 271 3.55 8.11 -26.61
C GLN A 271 3.12 6.63 -26.73
N SER A 272 3.49 5.98 -27.82
CA SER A 272 3.21 4.57 -28.14
C SER A 272 4.37 3.64 -27.79
N PHE A 273 5.52 4.16 -27.34
CA PHE A 273 6.67 3.34 -26.96
C PHE A 273 6.34 2.35 -25.83
N LEU A 274 5.61 2.80 -24.79
CA LEU A 274 5.21 1.91 -23.67
C LEU A 274 4.31 0.78 -24.16
N LEU A 275 3.32 1.09 -24.99
CA LEU A 275 2.45 0.09 -25.60
C LEU A 275 3.25 -0.88 -26.48
N HIS A 276 4.28 -0.38 -27.17
CA HIS A 276 5.12 -1.19 -28.06
C HIS A 276 6.00 -2.15 -27.28
N SER A 277 6.68 -1.65 -26.26
CA SER A 277 7.47 -2.46 -25.35
C SER A 277 6.61 -3.54 -24.68
N TRP A 278 5.41 -3.17 -24.23
CA TRP A 278 4.45 -4.09 -23.63
C TRP A 278 3.97 -5.18 -24.60
N ALA A 279 3.62 -4.83 -25.84
CA ALA A 279 3.18 -5.82 -26.82
C ALA A 279 4.32 -6.75 -27.23
N LEU A 280 5.53 -6.22 -27.44
CA LEU A 280 6.69 -7.03 -27.77
C LEU A 280 7.02 -8.01 -26.62
N HIS A 281 6.94 -7.54 -25.37
CA HIS A 281 7.10 -8.41 -24.19
C HIS A 281 6.08 -9.56 -24.19
N ASN A 282 4.81 -9.25 -24.43
CA ASN A 282 3.74 -10.25 -24.47
C ASN A 282 3.86 -11.23 -25.66
N ILE A 283 4.31 -10.75 -26.82
CA ILE A 283 4.63 -11.62 -27.97
C ILE A 283 5.74 -12.61 -27.60
N ASN A 284 6.84 -12.11 -27.02
CA ASN A 284 7.93 -12.98 -26.57
C ASN A 284 7.46 -14.00 -25.53
N ARG A 285 6.58 -13.59 -24.60
CA ARG A 285 6.01 -14.46 -23.58
C ARG A 285 5.18 -15.62 -24.17
N ILE A 286 4.41 -15.42 -25.24
CA ILE A 286 3.78 -16.56 -25.94
C ILE A 286 4.84 -17.51 -26.46
N PHE A 287 5.87 -16.99 -27.13
CA PHE A 287 6.91 -17.85 -27.68
C PHE A 287 7.69 -18.59 -26.60
N GLU A 288 7.83 -18.03 -25.40
CA GLU A 288 8.36 -18.74 -24.24
C GLU A 288 7.51 -19.95 -23.85
N HIS A 289 6.17 -19.83 -23.87
CA HIS A 289 5.26 -20.96 -23.67
C HIS A 289 5.29 -21.99 -24.80
N LEU A 290 5.78 -21.62 -25.99
CA LEU A 290 5.95 -22.51 -27.14
C LEU A 290 7.37 -23.10 -27.23
N ASN A 291 8.29 -22.71 -26.36
CA ASN A 291 9.63 -23.30 -26.35
C ASN A 291 9.54 -24.75 -25.84
N GLY A 292 10.16 -25.69 -26.56
CA GLY A 292 10.19 -27.09 -26.14
C GLY A 292 8.94 -27.89 -26.52
N ILE A 293 7.99 -27.31 -27.28
CA ILE A 293 6.80 -28.03 -27.75
C ILE A 293 7.18 -29.26 -28.58
N GLU A 294 8.34 -29.24 -29.22
CA GLU A 294 8.87 -30.34 -30.03
C GLU A 294 9.22 -31.59 -29.20
N LYS A 295 9.35 -31.47 -27.88
CA LYS A 295 9.70 -32.58 -26.97
C LYS A 295 8.48 -33.36 -26.50
N ASN A 296 7.29 -32.77 -26.62
CA ASN A 296 6.06 -33.42 -26.22
C ASN A 296 5.71 -34.49 -27.27
N GLN A 297 5.81 -35.76 -26.87
CA GLN A 297 5.56 -36.92 -27.75
C GLN A 297 4.10 -37.10 -28.16
N LYS A 298 3.16 -36.41 -27.50
CA LYS A 298 1.77 -36.34 -27.97
C LYS A 298 1.76 -35.56 -29.28
N VAL A 299 1.03 -36.05 -30.27
CA VAL A 299 0.88 -35.43 -31.60
C VAL A 299 0.28 -34.03 -31.42
N ILE A 300 1.12 -33.04 -31.17
CA ILE A 300 0.76 -31.62 -31.20
C ILE A 300 0.73 -31.24 -32.68
N ASP A 301 -0.40 -30.70 -33.14
CA ASP A 301 -0.54 -30.17 -34.49
C ASP A 301 0.26 -28.86 -34.63
N ILE A 302 1.56 -28.99 -34.90
CA ILE A 302 2.49 -27.86 -35.06
C ILE A 302 2.04 -26.96 -36.22
N ASP A 303 1.52 -27.54 -37.30
CA ASP A 303 0.99 -26.79 -38.44
C ASP A 303 -0.26 -25.99 -38.04
N GLY A 304 -1.19 -26.59 -37.29
CA GLY A 304 -2.34 -25.90 -36.72
C GLY A 304 -1.96 -24.73 -35.82
N ILE A 305 -0.95 -24.89 -34.95
CA ILE A 305 -0.45 -23.81 -34.09
C ILE A 305 0.18 -22.69 -34.93
N TYR A 306 1.01 -23.04 -35.93
CA TYR A 306 1.62 -22.07 -36.84
C TYR A 306 0.57 -21.25 -37.57
N ASN A 307 -0.40 -21.91 -38.20
CA ASN A 307 -1.48 -21.27 -38.94
C ASN A 307 -2.29 -20.34 -38.04
N LYS A 308 -2.55 -20.76 -36.79
CA LYS A 308 -3.25 -19.92 -35.81
C LYS A 308 -2.46 -18.69 -35.40
N LEU A 309 -1.14 -18.79 -35.24
CA LEU A 309 -0.27 -17.64 -34.95
C LEU A 309 -0.14 -16.69 -36.14
N VAL A 310 0.00 -17.20 -37.36
CA VAL A 310 0.02 -16.37 -38.57
C VAL A 310 -1.30 -15.61 -38.71
N ASN A 311 -2.43 -16.29 -38.53
CA ASN A 311 -3.74 -15.65 -38.51
C ASN A 311 -3.83 -14.58 -37.39
N CYS A 312 -3.33 -14.88 -36.20
CA CYS A 312 -3.24 -13.92 -35.11
C CYS A 312 -2.42 -12.69 -35.53
N SER A 313 -1.23 -12.86 -36.09
CA SER A 313 -0.40 -11.74 -36.57
C SER A 313 -1.11 -10.93 -37.65
N LEU A 314 -1.80 -11.56 -38.60
CA LEU A 314 -2.56 -10.87 -39.64
C LEU A 314 -3.67 -9.98 -39.07
N THR A 315 -4.30 -10.38 -37.96
CA THR A 315 -5.28 -9.51 -37.28
C THR A 315 -4.64 -8.24 -36.73
N PHE A 316 -3.42 -8.35 -36.20
CA PHE A 316 -2.69 -7.23 -35.62
C PHE A 316 -1.92 -6.38 -36.64
N SER A 317 -1.53 -6.94 -37.80
CA SER A 317 -0.89 -6.20 -38.89
C SER A 317 -1.78 -5.03 -39.36
N ARG A 318 -3.11 -5.18 -39.32
CA ARG A 318 -4.08 -4.13 -39.64
C ARG A 318 -4.05 -2.96 -38.66
N ILE A 319 -3.71 -3.24 -37.41
CA ILE A 319 -3.61 -2.25 -36.34
C ILE A 319 -2.23 -1.60 -36.36
N GLY A 320 -1.23 -2.22 -37.01
CA GLY A 320 0.15 -1.70 -37.10
C GLY A 320 1.17 -2.51 -36.29
N LEU A 321 0.79 -3.69 -35.81
CA LEU A 321 1.68 -4.62 -35.09
C LEU A 321 1.86 -5.88 -35.94
N ASP A 322 3.00 -5.97 -36.63
CA ASP A 322 3.36 -7.14 -37.44
C ASP A 322 4.50 -7.93 -36.78
N PHE A 323 4.26 -9.21 -36.50
CA PHE A 323 5.24 -10.11 -35.90
C PHE A 323 5.40 -11.42 -36.69
N GLN A 324 4.99 -11.45 -37.96
CA GLN A 324 5.16 -12.61 -38.83
C GLN A 324 6.62 -13.06 -38.96
N ASN A 325 7.55 -12.11 -39.04
CA ASN A 325 8.99 -12.41 -39.08
C ASN A 325 9.47 -13.13 -37.82
N ILE A 326 8.92 -12.76 -36.65
CA ILE A 326 9.23 -13.42 -35.38
C ILE A 326 8.66 -14.84 -35.38
N ILE A 327 7.42 -15.03 -35.84
CA ILE A 327 6.81 -16.35 -36.01
C ILE A 327 7.69 -17.23 -36.91
N ALA A 328 8.05 -16.75 -38.09
CA ALA A 328 8.85 -17.50 -39.06
C ALA A 328 10.19 -17.93 -38.47
N HIS A 329 10.93 -17.01 -37.83
CA HIS A 329 12.21 -17.32 -37.21
C HIS A 329 12.08 -18.37 -36.09
N ARG A 330 11.10 -18.21 -35.18
CA ARG A 330 10.90 -19.13 -34.05
C ARG A 330 10.42 -20.51 -34.52
N PHE A 331 9.48 -20.57 -35.44
CA PHE A 331 8.95 -21.85 -35.94
C PHE A 331 9.95 -22.62 -36.80
N THR A 332 10.86 -21.93 -37.51
CA THR A 332 11.98 -22.61 -38.20
C THR A 332 12.79 -23.43 -37.20
N GLN A 333 13.14 -22.86 -36.05
CA GLN A 333 13.90 -23.56 -35.01
C GLN A 333 13.11 -24.71 -34.37
N ILE A 334 11.82 -24.50 -34.08
CA ILE A 334 10.96 -25.55 -33.52
C ILE A 334 10.86 -26.74 -34.47
N VAL A 335 10.60 -26.48 -35.76
CA VAL A 335 10.45 -27.53 -36.79
C VAL A 335 11.76 -28.29 -36.99
N LEU A 336 12.91 -27.60 -37.02
CA LEU A 336 14.22 -28.25 -37.12
C LEU A 336 14.49 -29.18 -35.92
N ASN A 337 14.22 -28.71 -34.70
CA ASN A 337 14.41 -29.52 -33.50
C ASN A 337 13.44 -30.71 -33.45
N TYR A 338 12.18 -30.52 -33.87
CA TYR A 338 11.19 -31.58 -33.99
C TYR A 338 11.65 -32.68 -34.96
N LEU A 339 12.07 -32.30 -36.16
CA LEU A 339 12.60 -33.24 -37.15
C LEU A 339 13.84 -33.96 -36.62
N ALA A 340 14.81 -33.24 -36.04
CA ALA A 340 16.02 -33.81 -35.49
C ALA A 340 15.72 -34.85 -34.40
N ASN A 341 14.81 -34.52 -33.46
CA ASN A 341 14.41 -35.42 -32.38
C ASN A 341 13.68 -36.67 -32.89
N ASN A 342 12.80 -36.52 -33.88
CA ASN A 342 12.05 -37.63 -34.43
C ASN A 342 12.91 -38.54 -35.29
N ILE A 343 13.82 -37.99 -36.10
CA ILE A 343 14.79 -38.76 -36.87
C ILE A 343 15.74 -39.50 -35.92
N ASP A 344 16.24 -38.85 -34.87
CA ASP A 344 17.06 -39.51 -33.85
C ASP A 344 16.29 -40.64 -33.12
N SER A 345 15.02 -40.42 -32.79
CA SER A 345 14.13 -41.44 -32.22
C SER A 345 13.94 -42.63 -33.17
N SER A 346 13.62 -42.38 -34.44
CA SER A 346 13.51 -43.42 -35.48
C SER A 346 14.85 -44.14 -35.71
N THR A 347 15.97 -43.43 -35.66
CA THR A 347 17.31 -43.99 -35.80
C THR A 347 17.64 -44.90 -34.62
N LYS A 348 17.33 -44.48 -33.39
CA LYS A 348 17.47 -45.30 -32.18
C LYS A 348 16.61 -46.56 -32.23
N LYS A 349 15.36 -46.45 -32.70
CA LYS A 349 14.49 -47.63 -32.92
C LYS A 349 15.15 -48.62 -33.89
N LEU A 350 15.66 -48.14 -35.02
CA LEU A 350 16.35 -48.96 -36.01
C LEU A 350 17.62 -49.62 -35.43
N CYS A 351 18.47 -48.85 -34.73
CA CYS A 351 19.68 -49.37 -34.11
C CYS A 351 19.40 -50.35 -32.96
N ALA A 352 18.23 -50.29 -32.33
CA ALA A 352 17.82 -51.24 -31.28
C ALA A 352 17.33 -52.58 -31.85
N VAL A 353 17.09 -52.69 -33.16
CA VAL A 353 16.71 -53.94 -33.81
C VAL A 353 17.91 -54.89 -33.84
N THR A 354 17.76 -56.07 -33.22
CA THR A 354 18.84 -57.07 -33.09
C THR A 354 18.93 -58.05 -34.26
N ARG A 355 17.92 -58.08 -35.15
CA ARG A 355 17.87 -58.91 -36.37
C ARG A 355 17.15 -58.14 -37.47
N LEU A 356 17.83 -57.91 -38.61
CA LEU A 356 17.22 -57.29 -39.77
C LEU A 356 16.36 -58.31 -40.52
N ASN A 357 15.07 -58.00 -40.71
CA ASN A 357 14.18 -58.78 -41.53
C ASN A 357 14.43 -58.46 -43.01
N ILE A 358 14.99 -59.42 -43.73
CA ILE A 358 15.23 -59.34 -45.18
C ILE A 358 14.14 -60.17 -45.87
N LEU A 359 13.43 -59.57 -46.81
CA LEU A 359 12.42 -60.29 -47.60
C LEU A 359 13.08 -61.39 -48.44
N PRO A 360 12.45 -62.56 -48.62
CA PRO A 360 12.93 -63.57 -49.56
C PRO A 360 13.02 -63.01 -50.98
N GLU A 361 14.10 -63.31 -51.71
CA GLU A 361 14.37 -62.84 -53.08
C GLU A 361 13.20 -63.05 -54.07
N GLU A 362 12.41 -64.11 -53.89
CA GLU A 362 11.23 -64.40 -54.71
C GLU A 362 10.10 -63.35 -54.58
N SER A 363 9.96 -62.73 -53.41
CA SER A 363 8.97 -61.67 -53.13
C SER A 363 9.38 -60.35 -53.79
N VAL A 364 10.69 -60.08 -53.82
CA VAL A 364 11.29 -58.88 -54.42
C VAL A 364 11.12 -58.90 -55.94
N ALA A 365 11.35 -60.05 -56.59
CA ALA A 365 11.16 -60.21 -58.03
C ALA A 365 9.71 -59.97 -58.49
N LYS A 366 8.72 -60.36 -57.68
CA LYS A 366 7.29 -60.07 -57.93
C LYS A 366 6.94 -58.59 -57.76
N MET A 367 7.54 -57.89 -56.79
CA MET A 367 7.35 -56.43 -56.63
C MET A 367 7.96 -55.64 -57.79
N ILE A 368 9.18 -55.97 -58.22
CA ILE A 368 9.85 -55.31 -59.36
C ILE A 368 9.07 -55.50 -60.66
N GLY A 369 8.43 -56.66 -60.85
CA GLY A 369 7.56 -56.93 -62.00
C GLY A 369 6.29 -56.07 -62.05
N SER A 370 5.75 -55.65 -60.90
CA SER A 370 4.51 -54.88 -60.81
C SER A 370 4.70 -53.36 -60.93
N PHE A 371 5.90 -52.83 -60.73
CA PHE A 371 6.16 -51.37 -60.68
C PHE A 371 6.58 -50.76 -62.03
N LYS A 372 6.88 -51.56 -63.06
CA LYS A 372 7.24 -51.06 -64.40
C LYS A 372 6.10 -50.34 -65.14
N GLU A 373 4.88 -50.29 -64.57
CA GLU A 373 3.70 -49.66 -65.20
C GLU A 373 3.20 -48.37 -64.53
N ARG A 374 3.87 -47.82 -63.52
CA ARG A 374 3.40 -46.57 -62.87
C ARG A 374 4.36 -45.41 -63.07
N ASP A 375 3.85 -44.42 -63.79
CA ASP A 375 4.50 -43.15 -64.13
C ASP A 375 5.05 -42.38 -62.92
N ASN A 376 6.17 -41.71 -63.19
CA ASN A 376 6.93 -40.82 -62.33
C ASN A 376 6.11 -39.66 -61.76
N ALA A 377 5.89 -39.62 -60.45
CA ALA A 377 5.60 -38.37 -59.71
C ALA A 377 5.71 -38.44 -58.18
N LEU A 378 6.07 -39.59 -57.59
CA LEU A 378 6.20 -39.73 -56.14
C LEU A 378 7.62 -40.17 -55.82
N ILE A 379 8.28 -39.46 -54.91
CA ILE A 379 9.58 -39.87 -54.35
C ILE A 379 9.34 -41.18 -53.59
N GLU A 380 9.37 -42.30 -54.31
CA GLU A 380 9.29 -43.65 -53.78
C GLU A 380 10.70 -44.11 -53.42
N CYS A 381 10.80 -44.87 -52.33
CA CYS A 381 12.07 -45.41 -51.83
C CYS A 381 12.76 -46.20 -52.95
N PRO A 382 14.08 -46.04 -53.18
CA PRO A 382 14.81 -46.83 -54.17
C PRO A 382 14.48 -48.32 -54.01
N LEU A 383 14.19 -49.01 -55.12
CA LEU A 383 13.73 -50.40 -55.12
C LEU A 383 14.70 -51.35 -54.39
N GLU A 384 15.98 -50.99 -54.27
CA GLU A 384 16.98 -51.77 -53.51
C GLU A 384 16.78 -51.69 -51.98
N LEU A 385 16.23 -50.58 -51.46
CA LEU A 385 15.90 -50.44 -50.04
C LEU A 385 14.62 -51.22 -49.66
N CYS A 386 13.74 -51.50 -50.63
CA CYS A 386 12.51 -52.28 -50.45
C CYS A 386 12.74 -53.76 -50.10
N VAL A 387 13.98 -54.24 -50.20
CA VAL A 387 14.38 -55.59 -49.80
C VAL A 387 14.52 -55.73 -48.27
N TRP A 388 14.68 -54.60 -47.58
CA TRP A 388 14.97 -54.50 -46.15
C TRP A 388 13.75 -53.94 -45.41
N ASP A 389 12.93 -54.81 -44.82
CA ASP A 389 11.65 -54.41 -44.20
C ASP A 389 11.83 -53.33 -43.13
N ASP A 390 12.85 -53.48 -42.27
CA ASP A 390 13.13 -52.53 -41.19
C ASP A 390 13.65 -51.18 -41.71
N LEU A 391 14.40 -51.20 -42.83
CA LEU A 391 14.92 -49.99 -43.46
C LEU A 391 13.81 -49.24 -44.22
N CYS A 392 12.86 -49.97 -44.79
CA CYS A 392 11.65 -49.41 -45.36
C CYS A 392 10.73 -48.79 -44.31
N ALA A 393 10.53 -49.46 -43.18
CA ALA A 393 9.78 -48.92 -42.05
C ALA A 393 10.42 -47.61 -41.56
N TYR A 394 11.74 -47.59 -41.40
CA TYR A 394 12.49 -46.37 -41.05
C TYR A 394 12.32 -45.26 -42.12
N GLY A 395 12.50 -45.58 -43.40
CA GLY A 395 12.33 -44.61 -44.49
C GLY A 395 10.91 -44.03 -44.58
N GLN A 396 9.89 -44.86 -44.31
CA GLN A 396 8.50 -44.42 -44.23
C GLN A 396 8.24 -43.54 -43.00
N GLU A 397 8.77 -43.88 -41.82
CA GLU A 397 8.70 -43.05 -40.62
C GLU A 397 9.33 -41.67 -40.88
N VAL A 398 10.56 -41.62 -41.42
CA VAL A 398 11.24 -40.35 -41.76
C VAL A 398 10.41 -39.54 -42.75
N LYS A 399 9.92 -40.17 -43.83
CA LYS A 399 9.05 -39.50 -44.83
C LYS A 399 7.76 -38.97 -44.21
N SER A 400 7.19 -39.67 -43.23
CA SER A 400 5.99 -39.22 -42.51
C SER A 400 6.25 -37.97 -41.68
N HIS A 401 7.41 -37.87 -41.02
CA HIS A 401 7.81 -36.67 -40.26
C HIS A 401 7.97 -35.44 -41.15
N PHE A 402 8.50 -35.61 -42.37
CA PHE A 402 8.60 -34.51 -43.34
C PHE A 402 7.24 -34.09 -43.92
N LYS A 403 6.29 -35.02 -44.08
CA LYS A 403 4.93 -34.71 -44.56
C LYS A 403 4.09 -33.88 -43.59
N LEU A 404 4.43 -33.90 -42.30
CA LEU A 404 3.74 -33.10 -41.27
C LEU A 404 4.08 -31.60 -41.35
N ILE A 405 5.09 -31.23 -42.14
CA ILE A 405 5.47 -29.84 -42.35
C ILE A 405 4.78 -29.34 -43.62
N SER A 406 3.86 -28.39 -43.47
CA SER A 406 3.17 -27.77 -44.61
C SER A 406 4.19 -27.07 -45.54
N PRO A 407 4.03 -27.15 -46.88
CA PRO A 407 4.82 -26.38 -47.83
C PRO A 407 4.73 -24.86 -47.61
N GLU A 408 3.63 -24.38 -47.01
CA GLU A 408 3.43 -22.96 -46.70
C GLU A 408 4.32 -22.51 -45.54
N MET A 409 4.51 -23.36 -44.51
CA MET A 409 5.47 -23.10 -43.44
C MET A 409 6.88 -22.95 -44.01
N TYR A 410 7.28 -23.85 -44.93
CA TYR A 410 8.60 -23.81 -45.55
C TYR A 410 8.80 -22.53 -46.39
N LYS A 411 7.83 -22.17 -47.24
CA LYS A 411 7.91 -20.99 -48.11
C LYS A 411 7.96 -19.68 -47.32
N ASN A 412 7.19 -19.57 -46.24
CA ASN A 412 7.19 -18.38 -45.39
C ASN A 412 8.47 -18.27 -44.55
N CYS A 413 9.02 -19.40 -44.10
CA CYS A 413 10.32 -19.43 -43.42
C CYS A 413 11.46 -19.06 -44.38
N GLU A 414 11.44 -19.55 -45.63
CA GLU A 414 12.45 -19.22 -46.66
C GLU A 414 12.42 -17.74 -47.05
N ASN A 415 11.23 -17.14 -47.14
CA ASN A 415 11.10 -15.70 -47.41
C ASN A 415 11.63 -14.85 -46.23
N ALA A 416 11.43 -15.31 -45.00
CA ALA A 416 11.95 -14.63 -43.80
C ALA A 416 13.48 -14.76 -43.66
N SER A 417 14.06 -15.92 -43.99
CA SER A 417 15.52 -16.10 -44.00
C SER A 417 16.19 -15.24 -45.07
N ARG A 418 15.61 -15.13 -46.28
CA ARG A 418 16.10 -14.21 -47.32
C ARG A 418 16.03 -12.74 -46.89
N PHE A 419 14.98 -12.34 -46.15
CA PHE A 419 14.89 -10.98 -45.60
C PHE A 419 15.96 -10.70 -44.54
N ASN A 420 16.28 -11.68 -43.69
CA ASN A 420 17.35 -11.57 -42.70
C ASN A 420 18.76 -11.56 -43.32
N GLU A 421 18.99 -12.31 -44.40
CA GLU A 421 20.24 -12.26 -45.17
C GLU A 421 20.44 -10.89 -45.86
N ILE A 422 19.36 -10.28 -46.35
CA ILE A 422 19.40 -8.93 -46.94
C ILE A 422 19.58 -7.84 -45.86
N ALA A 423 19.05 -8.06 -44.65
CA ALA A 423 19.18 -7.13 -43.53
C ALA A 423 20.52 -7.27 -42.75
N ASN A 424 21.27 -8.36 -42.94
CA ASN A 424 22.53 -8.61 -42.25
C ASN A 424 23.56 -9.24 -43.21
N PRO A 425 24.25 -8.44 -44.05
CA PRO A 425 25.21 -8.96 -45.03
C PRO A 425 26.55 -9.38 -44.41
N GLU A 426 26.78 -9.20 -43.10
CA GLU A 426 28.10 -9.38 -42.47
C GLU A 426 28.39 -10.78 -41.88
N SER A 427 27.68 -11.83 -42.29
CA SER A 427 28.02 -13.20 -41.87
C SER A 427 28.56 -14.11 -42.97
N GLY A 428 29.01 -13.53 -44.09
CA GLY A 428 29.80 -14.21 -45.11
C GLY A 428 31.25 -13.75 -45.14
N GLU A 429 32.13 -14.53 -44.50
CA GLU A 429 33.59 -14.59 -44.64
C GLU A 429 34.38 -13.34 -45.09
N GLY A 430 35.10 -12.73 -44.14
CA GLY A 430 36.16 -11.77 -44.45
C GLY A 430 36.99 -11.39 -43.21
N LYS A 431 38.06 -12.14 -42.94
CA LYS A 431 39.16 -11.65 -42.11
C LYS A 431 39.68 -10.34 -42.72
N THR A 432 39.59 -9.22 -42.01
CA THR A 432 40.69 -8.23 -41.90
C THR A 432 40.42 -7.19 -40.82
N SER A 433 41.44 -6.99 -40.00
CA SER A 433 41.73 -5.88 -39.09
C SER A 433 41.17 -4.49 -39.43
N LEU A 434 40.82 -3.72 -38.38
CA LEU A 434 41.31 -2.36 -38.05
C LEU A 434 40.44 -1.80 -36.88
N ILE A 435 40.94 -1.75 -35.64
CA ILE A 435 41.57 -0.62 -34.92
C ILE A 435 40.59 0.52 -34.53
N ASN A 436 40.55 0.72 -33.20
CA ASN A 436 40.03 1.83 -32.35
C ASN A 436 38.54 1.88 -32.03
#